data_AF-A0A3M7SJ44-F1
#
_entry.id   AF-A0A3M7SJ44-F1
#
_cell.length_a   1.000
_cell.length_b   1.000
_cell.length_c   1.000
_cell.angle_alpha   90.00
_cell.angle_beta   90.00
_cell.angle_gamma   90.00
#
_symmetry.space_group_name_H-M   'P 1'
#
loop_
_entity.id
_entity.type
_entity.pdbx_description
1 polymer ?
#
loop_
_entity_poly.entity_id
_entity_poly.type
_entity_poly.pdbx_seq_one_letter_code
_entity_poly.pdbx_strand_id
1 'polypeptide(L)'
;MFKSFIFCSFLVIWTITEVKSESSRKDFIDGFRKDNSRYWLISCTLSGCSFAFSSCMNCYGERGCKSCISLSKPECSICADDIYNKDDLETIDGNEYLICDPGDPIQSKVCHLYCRGQYAQSGQCVRVNNLPICKCSSESGSSTTDSTVTTKITQPTYTTTTSQSSTTDST
;
A
#
# COMPACT_ATOMS: atom_id res chain seq x y z
N MET A 1 43.86 23.16 55.04
CA MET A 1 43.45 23.78 53.77
C MET A 1 43.22 22.69 52.73
N PHE A 2 42.00 22.15 52.63
CA PHE A 2 41.58 21.26 51.53
C PHE A 2 40.10 21.52 51.28
N LYS A 3 39.83 22.61 50.56
CA LYS A 3 38.49 23.08 50.25
C LYS A 3 38.47 23.57 48.81
N SER A 4 38.65 22.67 47.83
CA SER A 4 38.43 23.03 46.41
C SER A 4 38.49 21.91 45.36
N PHE A 5 38.13 20.66 45.64
CA PHE A 5 38.24 19.60 44.60
C PHE A 5 37.06 18.65 44.41
N ILE A 6 35.93 18.86 45.10
CA ILE A 6 34.79 17.91 45.02
C ILE A 6 33.66 18.41 44.09
N PHE A 7 33.67 19.67 43.66
CA PHE A 7 32.56 20.24 42.88
C PHE A 7 32.68 20.13 41.34
N CYS A 8 33.85 19.79 40.79
CA CYS A 8 34.00 19.67 39.32
C CYS A 8 33.74 18.27 38.77
N SER A 9 33.77 17.22 39.58
CA SER A 9 33.61 15.84 39.09
C SER A 9 32.15 15.44 38.83
N PHE A 10 31.18 16.15 39.40
CA PHE A 10 29.76 15.83 39.22
C PHE A 10 29.11 16.47 37.99
N LEU A 11 29.71 17.51 37.40
CA LEU A 11 29.17 18.16 36.20
C LEU A 11 29.55 17.47 34.88
N VAL A 12 30.60 16.63 34.88
CA VAL A 12 31.04 15.90 33.67
C VAL A 12 30.24 14.60 33.47
N ILE A 13 29.62 14.07 34.52
CA ILE A 13 28.87 12.80 34.44
C ILE A 13 27.48 13.01 33.84
N TRP A 14 26.88 14.21 33.97
CA TRP A 14 25.55 14.50 33.43
C TRP A 14 25.51 14.77 31.92
N THR A 15 26.63 15.13 31.29
CA THR A 15 26.63 15.41 29.84
C THR A 15 26.82 14.17 28.96
N ILE A 16 27.21 13.03 29.54
CA ILE A 16 27.48 11.79 28.77
C ILE A 16 26.24 10.88 28.69
N THR A 17 25.29 11.03 29.62
CA THR A 17 24.08 10.19 29.67
C THR A 17 22.98 10.60 28.68
N GLU A 18 23.00 11.85 28.20
CA GLU A 18 21.98 12.34 27.25
C GLU A 18 22.24 11.85 25.81
N VAL A 19 23.49 11.64 25.40
CA VAL A 19 23.81 11.33 23.99
C VAL A 19 23.63 9.84 23.63
N LYS A 20 23.66 8.94 24.62
CA LYS A 20 23.58 7.48 24.37
C LYS A 20 22.15 6.93 24.41
N SER A 21 21.22 7.65 25.03
CA SER A 21 19.81 7.24 25.15
C SER A 21 19.03 7.40 23.83
N GLU A 22 19.37 8.42 23.04
CA GLU A 22 18.58 8.76 21.85
C GLU A 22 18.90 7.89 20.63
N SER A 23 20.16 7.49 20.44
CA SER A 23 20.55 6.53 19.39
C SER A 23 19.93 5.16 19.65
N SER A 24 20.05 4.66 20.89
CA SER A 24 19.56 3.33 21.24
C SER A 24 18.03 3.22 21.17
N ARG A 25 17.29 4.32 21.39
CA ARG A 25 15.83 4.36 21.25
C ARG A 25 15.40 4.42 19.80
N LYS A 26 16.14 5.13 18.93
CA LYS A 26 15.90 5.09 17.48
C LYS A 26 16.19 3.69 16.94
N ASP A 27 17.32 3.08 17.26
CA ASP A 27 17.67 1.72 16.81
C ASP A 27 16.67 0.65 17.30
N PHE A 28 16.12 0.82 18.51
CA PHE A 28 15.09 -0.06 19.05
C PHE A 28 13.72 0.14 18.37
N ILE A 29 13.30 1.40 18.16
CA ILE A 29 12.04 1.70 17.44
C ILE A 29 12.15 1.28 15.96
N ASP A 30 13.31 1.47 15.34
CA ASP A 30 13.58 1.10 13.96
C ASP A 30 13.65 -0.44 13.80
N GLY A 31 14.20 -1.15 14.79
CA GLY A 31 14.13 -2.61 14.87
C GLY A 31 12.69 -3.13 15.02
N PHE A 32 11.90 -2.54 15.92
CA PHE A 32 10.47 -2.92 16.07
C PHE A 32 9.65 -2.57 14.83
N ARG A 33 9.93 -1.45 14.16
CA ARG A 33 9.23 -1.02 12.94
C ARG A 33 9.57 -1.92 11.75
N LYS A 34 10.84 -2.32 11.63
CA LYS A 34 11.34 -3.25 10.62
C LYS A 34 10.85 -4.70 10.82
N ASP A 35 10.58 -5.10 12.05
CA ASP A 35 9.95 -6.39 12.36
C ASP A 35 8.41 -6.34 12.25
N ASN A 36 7.79 -5.16 12.36
CA ASN A 36 6.33 -4.97 12.22
C ASN A 36 5.81 -5.05 10.78
N SER A 37 6.63 -4.79 9.76
CA SER A 37 6.22 -4.97 8.36
C SER A 37 5.92 -6.43 7.98
N ARG A 38 6.26 -7.39 8.87
CA ARG A 38 5.87 -8.81 8.73
C ARG A 38 4.50 -9.13 9.32
N TYR A 39 3.87 -8.19 10.03
CA TYR A 39 2.74 -8.47 10.92
C TYR A 39 1.44 -7.74 10.58
N TRP A 40 1.45 -6.80 9.63
CA TRP A 40 0.27 -6.00 9.29
C TRP A 40 -0.94 -6.84 8.80
N LEU A 41 -0.72 -8.09 8.34
CA LEU A 41 -1.77 -9.02 7.90
C LEU A 41 -2.10 -10.17 8.87
N ILE A 42 -1.51 -10.25 10.08
CA ILE A 42 -1.81 -11.37 10.99
C ILE A 42 -3.31 -11.43 11.29
N SER A 43 -3.91 -10.28 11.59
CA SER A 43 -5.34 -10.16 11.92
C SER A 43 -6.21 -10.70 10.79
N CYS A 44 -5.81 -10.50 9.54
CA CYS A 44 -6.52 -10.96 8.34
C CYS A 44 -6.39 -12.46 8.09
N THR A 45 -5.23 -13.01 8.43
CA THR A 45 -4.96 -14.44 8.38
C THR A 45 -5.79 -15.18 9.42
N LEU A 46 -5.80 -14.69 10.67
CA LEU A 46 -6.58 -15.26 11.77
C LEU A 46 -8.09 -15.14 11.57
N SER A 47 -8.55 -14.04 10.96
CA SER A 47 -9.97 -13.81 10.65
C SER A 47 -10.48 -14.67 9.48
N GLY A 48 -9.62 -15.47 8.84
CA GLY A 48 -10.01 -16.37 7.75
C GLY A 48 -10.45 -15.62 6.49
N CYS A 49 -9.81 -14.50 6.16
CA CYS A 49 -10.14 -13.68 5.00
C CYS A 49 -9.60 -14.22 3.67
N SER A 50 -8.79 -15.28 3.71
CA SER A 50 -8.20 -15.91 2.52
C SER A 50 -9.24 -16.31 1.46
N PHE A 51 -10.44 -16.75 1.88
CA PHE A 51 -11.53 -17.05 0.95
C PHE A 51 -12.05 -15.78 0.25
N ALA A 52 -12.33 -14.72 1.00
CA ALA A 52 -12.77 -13.44 0.46
C ALA A 52 -11.75 -12.85 -0.53
N PHE A 53 -10.46 -12.94 -0.20
CA PHE A 53 -9.39 -12.56 -1.11
C PHE A 53 -9.45 -13.36 -2.41
N SER A 54 -9.59 -14.68 -2.32
CA SER A 54 -9.66 -15.56 -3.49
C SER A 54 -10.83 -15.23 -4.42
N SER A 55 -12.00 -14.94 -3.85
CA SER A 55 -13.19 -14.52 -4.60
C SER A 55 -13.00 -13.18 -5.33
N CYS A 56 -12.11 -12.33 -4.82
CA CYS A 56 -11.91 -10.96 -5.30
C CYS A 56 -10.67 -10.76 -6.18
N MET A 57 -10.00 -11.83 -6.61
CA MET A 57 -8.77 -11.76 -7.43
C MET A 57 -8.92 -10.96 -8.74
N ASN A 58 -10.14 -10.80 -9.25
CA ASN A 58 -10.43 -10.07 -10.48
C ASN A 58 -10.94 -8.63 -10.25
N CYS A 59 -10.97 -8.15 -9.01
CA CYS A 59 -11.36 -6.77 -8.71
C CYS A 59 -10.46 -5.76 -9.45
N TYR A 60 -10.88 -4.50 -9.55
CA TYR A 60 -10.09 -3.48 -10.22
C TYR A 60 -10.35 -2.11 -9.59
N GLY A 61 -9.28 -1.36 -9.33
CA GLY A 61 -9.31 -0.12 -8.57
C GLY A 61 -9.57 -0.35 -7.07
N GLU A 62 -8.94 0.45 -6.22
CA GLU A 62 -8.97 0.31 -4.76
C GLU A 62 -10.40 0.18 -4.23
N ARG A 63 -11.29 1.10 -4.61
CA ARG A 63 -12.70 1.08 -4.19
C ARG A 63 -13.40 -0.23 -4.59
N GLY A 64 -13.14 -0.72 -5.81
CA GLY A 64 -13.73 -1.96 -6.31
C GLY A 64 -13.24 -3.19 -5.56
N CYS A 65 -11.94 -3.23 -5.26
CA CYS A 65 -11.33 -4.30 -4.48
C CYS A 65 -11.80 -4.29 -3.02
N LYS A 66 -11.80 -3.13 -2.35
CA LYS A 66 -12.33 -2.98 -0.99
C LYS A 66 -13.79 -3.40 -0.88
N SER A 67 -14.62 -2.96 -1.84
CA SER A 67 -16.02 -3.33 -1.90
C SER A 67 -16.20 -4.84 -2.12
N CYS A 68 -15.44 -5.45 -3.03
CA CYS A 68 -15.52 -6.89 -3.26
C CYS A 68 -15.21 -7.70 -1.98
N ILE A 69 -14.11 -7.36 -1.29
CA ILE A 69 -13.69 -8.07 -0.08
C ILE A 69 -14.76 -7.93 1.00
N SER A 70 -15.25 -6.71 1.21
CA SER A 70 -16.27 -6.41 2.22
C SER A 70 -17.62 -7.08 1.93
N LEU A 71 -17.99 -7.20 0.65
CA LEU A 71 -19.20 -7.93 0.24
C LEU A 71 -19.04 -9.44 0.36
N SER A 72 -17.84 -9.96 0.06
CA SER A 72 -17.58 -11.40 0.18
C SER A 72 -17.53 -11.86 1.63
N LYS A 73 -17.03 -11.02 2.54
CA LYS A 73 -16.93 -11.31 3.97
C LYS A 73 -16.81 -9.99 4.77
N PRO A 74 -17.90 -9.46 5.34
CA PRO A 74 -17.91 -8.12 5.97
C PRO A 74 -16.87 -7.89 7.06
N GLU A 75 -16.53 -8.92 7.83
CA GLU A 75 -15.49 -8.89 8.86
C GLU A 75 -14.07 -8.70 8.29
N CYS A 76 -13.88 -8.87 6.99
CA CYS A 76 -12.63 -8.60 6.28
C CYS A 76 -12.51 -7.18 5.74
N SER A 77 -13.46 -6.29 6.05
CA SER A 77 -13.41 -4.88 5.66
C SER A 77 -12.16 -4.17 6.20
N ILE A 78 -11.80 -4.40 7.46
CA ILE A 78 -10.58 -3.87 8.09
C ILE A 78 -9.34 -4.31 7.30
N CYS A 79 -9.29 -5.59 6.92
CA CYS A 79 -8.22 -6.12 6.09
C CYS A 79 -8.14 -5.46 4.73
N ALA A 80 -9.28 -5.15 4.13
CA ALA A 80 -9.30 -4.43 2.88
C ALA A 80 -8.73 -3.02 3.05
N ASP A 81 -8.98 -2.36 4.18
CA ASP A 81 -8.37 -1.05 4.47
C ASP A 81 -6.86 -1.16 4.70
N ASP A 82 -6.41 -2.13 5.49
CA ASP A 82 -4.99 -2.38 5.76
C ASP A 82 -4.20 -2.66 4.46
N ILE A 83 -4.78 -3.42 3.52
CA ILE A 83 -4.13 -3.74 2.22
C ILE A 83 -3.76 -2.49 1.43
N TYR A 84 -4.55 -1.42 1.53
CA TYR A 84 -4.32 -0.18 0.78
C TYR A 84 -3.85 0.97 1.67
N ASN A 85 -3.44 0.67 2.91
CA ASN A 85 -2.85 1.66 3.78
C ASN A 85 -1.46 2.04 3.27
N LYS A 86 -1.26 3.33 2.99
CA LYS A 86 0.02 3.84 2.48
C LYS A 86 1.09 3.94 3.56
N ASP A 87 0.67 4.06 4.82
CA ASP A 87 1.58 4.19 5.95
C ASP A 87 2.34 2.87 6.25
N ASP A 88 1.86 1.75 5.71
CA ASP A 88 2.44 0.41 5.87
C ASP A 88 3.38 0.02 4.71
N LEU A 89 3.66 0.93 3.77
CA LEU A 89 4.60 0.69 2.67
C LEU A 89 6.04 0.95 3.12
N GLU A 90 6.95 0.08 2.66
CA GLU A 90 8.38 0.24 2.90
C GLU A 90 9.04 0.98 1.74
N THR A 91 9.85 1.99 2.06
CA THR A 91 10.61 2.73 1.04
C THR A 91 11.95 2.05 0.78
N ILE A 92 12.16 1.60 -0.46
CA ILE A 92 13.40 0.97 -0.93
C ILE A 92 13.87 1.72 -2.18
N ASP A 93 15.09 2.25 -2.15
CA ASP A 93 15.68 3.02 -3.27
C ASP A 93 14.76 4.15 -3.77
N GLY A 94 14.05 4.81 -2.85
CA GLY A 94 13.12 5.91 -3.15
C GLY A 94 11.74 5.48 -3.70
N ASN A 95 11.47 4.18 -3.81
CA ASN A 95 10.18 3.65 -4.23
C ASN A 95 9.46 2.97 -3.06
N GLU A 96 8.14 3.13 -2.99
CA GLU A 96 7.31 2.51 -1.96
C GLU A 96 6.84 1.12 -2.40
N TYR A 97 7.03 0.13 -1.54
CA TYR A 97 6.66 -1.25 -1.80
C TYR A 97 5.86 -1.84 -0.65
N LEU A 98 4.85 -2.62 -1.01
CA LEU A 98 4.21 -3.53 -0.07
C LEU A 98 5.16 -4.71 0.21
N ILE A 99 5.39 -5.04 1.48
CA ILE A 99 6.18 -6.21 1.87
C ILE A 99 5.33 -7.48 1.77
N CYS A 100 5.86 -8.52 1.11
CA CYS A 100 5.17 -9.80 1.02
C CYS A 100 6.11 -10.99 0.75
N ASP A 101 5.91 -12.10 1.47
CA ASP A 101 6.68 -13.34 1.32
C ASP A 101 6.07 -14.22 0.21
N PRO A 102 6.84 -14.62 -0.82
CA PRO A 102 6.36 -15.56 -1.84
C PRO A 102 6.04 -16.97 -1.29
N GLY A 103 6.54 -17.34 -0.11
CA GLY A 103 6.20 -18.59 0.56
C GLY A 103 4.83 -18.57 1.25
N ASP A 104 4.24 -17.38 1.46
CA ASP A 104 2.93 -17.23 2.09
C ASP A 104 1.84 -17.01 1.01
N PRO A 105 0.90 -17.96 0.85
CA PRO A 105 -0.14 -17.87 -0.17
C PRO A 105 -1.15 -16.75 0.11
N ILE A 106 -1.33 -16.33 1.37
CA ILE A 106 -2.21 -15.21 1.71
C ILE A 106 -1.53 -13.91 1.31
N GLN A 107 -0.25 -13.74 1.65
CA GLN A 107 0.50 -12.54 1.26
C GLN A 107 0.64 -12.41 -0.25
N SER A 108 0.79 -13.53 -0.96
CA SER A 108 0.78 -13.55 -2.44
C SER A 108 -0.54 -13.06 -3.02
N LYS A 109 -1.68 -13.50 -2.46
CA LYS A 109 -3.02 -13.00 -2.83
C LYS A 109 -3.19 -11.53 -2.51
N VAL A 110 -2.72 -11.09 -1.34
CA VAL A 110 -2.78 -9.69 -0.94
C VAL A 110 -1.95 -8.82 -1.88
N CYS A 111 -0.75 -9.24 -2.26
CA CYS A 111 0.06 -8.52 -3.25
C CYS A 111 -0.68 -8.38 -4.58
N HIS A 112 -1.31 -9.46 -5.07
CA HIS A 112 -2.14 -9.39 -6.27
C HIS A 112 -3.29 -8.39 -6.13
N LEU A 113 -4.05 -8.45 -5.02
CA LEU A 113 -5.15 -7.52 -4.75
C LEU A 113 -4.67 -6.06 -4.66
N TYR A 114 -3.56 -5.82 -3.96
CA TYR A 114 -2.94 -4.50 -3.85
C TYR A 114 -2.65 -3.93 -5.25
N CYS A 115 -2.02 -4.73 -6.11
CA CYS A 115 -1.73 -4.33 -7.49
C CYS A 115 -3.00 -4.11 -8.33
N ARG A 116 -4.01 -4.97 -8.22
CA ARG A 116 -5.32 -4.78 -8.87
C ARG A 116 -6.01 -3.49 -8.42
N GLY A 117 -5.86 -3.11 -7.15
CA GLY A 117 -6.39 -1.86 -6.63
C GLY A 117 -5.66 -0.62 -7.16
N GLN A 118 -4.40 -0.77 -7.54
CA GLN A 118 -3.61 0.25 -8.26
C GLN A 118 -3.77 0.19 -9.79
N TYR A 119 -4.80 -0.50 -10.28
CA TYR A 119 -5.07 -0.65 -11.72
C TYR A 119 -3.97 -1.40 -12.50
N ALA A 120 -3.13 -2.18 -11.83
CA ALA A 120 -2.25 -3.14 -12.50
C ALA A 120 -3.00 -4.43 -12.84
N GLN A 121 -2.46 -5.24 -13.75
CA GLN A 121 -3.09 -6.50 -14.13
C GLN A 121 -2.95 -7.57 -13.06
N SER A 122 -1.76 -7.64 -12.46
CA SER A 122 -1.40 -8.64 -11.46
C SER A 122 -0.30 -8.13 -10.54
N GLY A 123 -0.11 -8.83 -9.43
CA GLY A 123 0.99 -8.61 -8.50
C GLY A 123 1.66 -9.92 -8.13
N GLN A 124 2.98 -9.88 -7.94
CA GLN A 124 3.75 -11.03 -7.49
C GLN A 124 4.75 -10.64 -6.40
N CYS A 125 4.83 -11.47 -5.36
CA CYS A 125 5.87 -11.38 -4.35
C CYS A 125 7.21 -11.86 -4.90
N VAL A 126 8.23 -11.02 -4.85
CA VAL A 126 9.58 -11.30 -5.34
C VAL A 126 10.61 -10.82 -4.32
N ARG A 127 11.81 -11.42 -4.36
CA ARG A 127 12.94 -10.93 -3.56
C ARG A 127 13.83 -10.04 -4.42
N VAL A 128 13.95 -8.77 -4.05
CA VAL A 128 14.91 -7.83 -4.66
C VAL A 128 15.91 -7.44 -3.58
N ASN A 129 17.21 -7.65 -3.82
CA ASN A 129 18.26 -7.42 -2.84
C ASN A 129 17.98 -8.07 -1.47
N ASN A 130 17.45 -9.31 -1.50
CA ASN A 130 17.03 -10.08 -0.33
C ASN A 130 15.84 -9.50 0.47
N LEU A 131 15.15 -8.47 -0.04
CA LEU A 131 13.92 -7.92 0.54
C LEU A 131 12.68 -8.50 -0.17
N PRO A 132 11.72 -9.07 0.59
CA PRO A 132 10.49 -9.64 0.03
C PRO A 132 9.47 -8.54 -0.27
N ILE A 133 9.33 -8.16 -1.54
CA ILE A 133 8.47 -7.06 -1.99
C ILE A 133 7.37 -7.55 -2.95
N CYS A 134 6.27 -6.82 -2.98
CA CYS A 134 5.24 -6.95 -3.99
C CYS A 134 5.59 -6.13 -5.23
N LYS A 135 5.71 -6.79 -6.38
CA LYS A 135 5.84 -6.12 -7.69
C LYS A 135 4.54 -6.21 -8.47
N CYS A 136 4.04 -5.07 -8.90
CA CYS A 136 2.90 -4.99 -9.80
C CYS A 136 3.33 -5.08 -11.27
N SER A 137 2.57 -5.85 -12.05
CA SER A 137 2.75 -5.97 -13.49
C SER A 137 1.54 -5.35 -14.19
N SER A 138 1.79 -4.36 -15.04
CA SER A 138 0.78 -3.73 -15.89
C SER A 138 0.91 -4.27 -17.32
N GLU A 139 -0.19 -4.32 -18.06
CA GLU A 139 -0.17 -4.55 -19.51
C GLU A 139 0.36 -3.28 -20.19
N SER A 140 1.66 -3.09 -20.11
CA SER A 140 2.36 -2.13 -20.94
C SER A 140 3.66 -2.79 -21.37
N GLY A 141 3.59 -3.46 -22.52
CA GLY A 141 4.78 -3.60 -23.33
C GLY A 141 5.28 -2.20 -23.67
N SER A 142 6.22 -1.68 -22.90
CA SER A 142 7.33 -0.82 -23.32
C SER A 142 7.93 -0.11 -22.10
N SER A 143 9.20 -0.39 -21.83
CA SER A 143 10.09 0.54 -21.14
C SER A 143 10.42 1.68 -22.10
N THR A 144 9.96 2.91 -21.83
CA THR A 144 10.61 4.16 -22.28
C THR A 144 10.07 5.37 -21.51
N THR A 145 10.96 5.98 -20.73
CA THR A 145 11.26 7.41 -20.54
C THR A 145 10.21 8.49 -20.86
N ASP A 146 10.08 9.44 -19.92
CA ASP A 146 9.63 10.84 -20.01
C ASP A 146 8.85 11.30 -21.26
N SER A 147 7.64 11.81 -21.05
CA SER A 147 7.26 13.16 -21.48
C SER A 147 5.86 13.57 -20.99
N THR A 148 5.85 14.75 -20.39
CA THR A 148 4.76 15.73 -20.21
C THR A 148 3.49 15.46 -21.05
N VAL A 149 2.37 15.17 -20.38
CA VAL A 149 1.05 15.06 -21.04
C VAL A 149 0.26 16.35 -20.80
N THR A 150 0.18 17.17 -21.85
CA THR A 150 -0.82 18.23 -22.01
C THR A 150 -2.11 17.61 -22.53
N THR A 151 -3.15 17.57 -21.69
CA THR A 151 -4.47 17.02 -22.02
C THR A 151 -5.25 17.99 -22.92
N LYS A 152 -5.46 17.63 -24.19
CA LYS A 152 -6.52 18.22 -25.04
C LYS A 152 -7.78 17.36 -24.93
N ILE A 153 -8.84 17.94 -24.39
CA ILE A 153 -10.17 17.33 -24.27
C ILE A 153 -10.80 17.29 -25.67
N THR A 154 -11.16 16.10 -26.15
CA THR A 154 -12.04 15.93 -27.32
C THR A 154 -13.40 15.43 -26.84
N GLN A 155 -14.43 16.21 -27.13
CA GLN A 155 -15.82 16.02 -26.73
C GLN A 155 -16.48 14.92 -27.60
N PRO A 156 -17.26 13.98 -27.02
CA PRO A 156 -17.96 12.96 -27.79
C PRO A 156 -19.22 13.53 -28.46
N THR A 157 -19.35 13.29 -29.76
CA THR A 157 -20.54 13.58 -30.58
C THR A 157 -21.64 12.55 -30.28
N TYR A 158 -22.79 13.00 -29.78
CA TYR A 158 -24.02 12.20 -29.72
C TYR A 158 -24.87 12.49 -30.96
N THR A 159 -25.22 11.45 -31.71
CA THR A 159 -26.13 11.52 -32.86
C THR A 159 -27.56 11.29 -32.37
N THR A 160 -28.40 12.31 -32.42
CA THR A 160 -29.83 12.22 -32.07
C THR A 160 -30.64 11.94 -33.34
N THR A 161 -31.28 10.77 -33.39
CA THR A 161 -32.25 10.41 -34.45
C THR A 161 -33.65 10.86 -34.03
N THR A 162 -34.22 11.83 -34.75
CA THR A 162 -35.59 12.32 -34.55
C THR A 162 -36.54 11.52 -35.44
N SER A 163 -37.47 10.77 -34.83
CA SER A 163 -38.60 10.15 -35.52
C SER A 163 -39.76 11.15 -35.63
N GLN A 164 -40.09 11.60 -36.84
CA GLN A 164 -41.28 12.40 -37.13
C GLN A 164 -42.51 11.49 -37.28
N SER A 165 -43.51 11.69 -36.42
CA SER A 165 -44.87 11.15 -36.57
C SER A 165 -45.76 12.26 -37.11
N SER A 166 -46.32 12.06 -38.30
CA SER A 166 -47.31 12.93 -38.94
C SER A 166 -48.72 12.56 -38.46
N THR A 167 -49.45 13.54 -37.93
CA THR A 167 -50.91 13.46 -37.73
C THR A 167 -51.60 14.38 -38.73
N THR A 168 -52.47 13.79 -39.54
CA THR A 168 -53.34 14.42 -40.53
C THR A 168 -54.56 15.00 -39.83
N ASP A 169 -54.79 16.30 -39.96
CA ASP A 169 -56.04 16.94 -39.53
C ASP A 169 -57.13 16.75 -40.60
N SER A 170 -58.33 16.42 -40.14
CA SER A 170 -59.56 16.39 -40.93
C SER A 170 -60.68 16.91 -40.05
N THR A 171 -61.10 18.16 -40.28
CA THR A 171 -62.48 18.67 -40.44
C THR A 171 -62.50 20.16 -40.09
#